data_AF-A0A6P6XY83-F1
#
_entry.id   AF-A0A6P6XY83-F1
#
_cell.length_a   1.000
_cell.length_b   1.000
_cell.length_c   1.000
_cell.angle_alpha   90.00
_cell.angle_beta   90.00
_cell.angle_gamma   90.00
#
_symmetry.space_group_name_H-M   'P 1'
#
loop_
_entity.id
_entity.type
_entity.pdbx_description
1 polymer ?
#
loop_
_entity_poly.entity_id
_entity_poly.type
_entity_poly.pdbx_seq_one_letter_code
_entity_poly.pdbx_strand_id
1 'polypeptide(L)'
;MKIIPTDTWVDIGLFQNDLKDIDPEFIPNIVSVFKISSHDSDMGFLFITNNNATYAYGEEICKWLSLQHNPKQPQQIDILNGKKIIQANSGYNFVVVLTDDGRVYLASGDSNWQTNNTFRLISIGNDRFEMIACGQHHLLLLQQEGTVFALGENEYGQLTGNLPESYDELVDTGLNNVKIIACGVNIALLLPIRMKFIPGAGIRMDS
;
A
#
# COMPACT_ATOMS: atom_id res chain seq x y z
N MET A 1 -23.54 7.51 28.56
CA MET A 1 -22.81 6.41 27.89
C MET A 1 -21.34 6.75 27.91
N LYS A 2 -20.52 5.93 28.59
CA LYS A 2 -19.06 6.04 28.50
C LYS A 2 -18.67 5.62 27.08
N ILE A 3 -18.03 6.52 26.35
CA ILE A 3 -17.36 6.19 25.09
C ILE A 3 -16.21 5.26 25.48
N ILE A 4 -16.31 3.99 25.08
CA ILE A 4 -15.23 3.03 25.23
C ILE A 4 -14.21 3.41 24.14
N PRO A 5 -12.95 3.69 24.45
CA PRO A 5 -11.92 3.83 23.43
C PRO A 5 -11.94 2.54 22.61
N THR A 6 -12.06 2.64 21.29
CA THR A 6 -11.82 1.49 20.42
C THR A 6 -10.35 1.14 20.56
N ASP A 7 -10.09 0.34 21.58
CA ASP A 7 -8.85 -0.36 21.86
C ASP A 7 -8.60 -1.32 20.69
N THR A 8 -8.08 -0.78 19.59
CA THR A 8 -7.43 -1.57 18.55
C THR A 8 -6.10 -2.01 19.15
N TRP A 9 -6.14 -2.95 20.09
CA TRP A 9 -4.94 -3.67 20.49
C TRP A 9 -4.45 -4.34 19.22
N VAL A 10 -3.36 -3.82 18.64
CA VAL A 10 -2.58 -4.62 17.71
C VAL A 10 -2.22 -5.86 18.48
N ASP A 11 -2.68 -7.03 18.03
CA ASP A 11 -2.24 -8.29 18.60
C ASP A 11 -0.79 -8.53 18.15
N ILE A 12 0.13 -7.80 18.79
CA ILE A 12 1.57 -7.92 18.62
C ILE A 12 2.00 -9.37 18.90
N GLY A 13 1.18 -10.13 19.65
CA GLY A 13 1.29 -11.57 19.83
C GLY A 13 1.43 -12.35 18.53
N LEU A 14 0.73 -11.92 17.47
CA LEU A 14 0.79 -12.55 16.14
C LEU A 14 2.13 -12.36 15.44
N PHE A 15 2.93 -11.36 15.85
CA PHE A 15 4.21 -11.01 15.24
C PHE A 15 5.40 -11.33 16.15
N GLN A 16 5.22 -12.05 17.26
CA GLN A 16 6.27 -12.29 18.25
C GLN A 16 7.57 -12.85 17.65
N ASN A 17 7.45 -13.77 16.68
CA ASN A 17 8.62 -14.36 16.02
C ASN A 17 9.31 -13.37 15.06
N ASP A 18 8.53 -12.49 14.42
CA ASP A 18 9.02 -11.52 13.44
C ASP A 18 9.64 -10.29 14.13
N LEU A 19 9.18 -9.97 15.34
CA LEU A 19 9.61 -8.79 16.12
C LEU A 19 10.56 -9.13 17.28
N LYS A 20 10.99 -10.39 17.40
CA LYS A 20 11.79 -10.89 18.54
C LYS A 20 13.12 -10.14 18.76
N ASP A 21 13.68 -9.57 17.69
CA ASP A 21 14.99 -8.92 17.70
C ASP A 21 14.89 -7.42 18.03
N ILE A 22 13.69 -6.83 17.93
CA ILE A 22 13.42 -5.43 18.25
C ILE A 22 13.54 -5.22 19.76
N ASP A 23 14.05 -4.04 20.15
CA ASP A 23 14.10 -3.61 21.54
C ASP A 23 12.74 -3.78 22.23
N PRO A 24 12.63 -4.58 23.30
CA PRO A 24 11.39 -4.76 24.04
C PRO A 24 10.77 -3.46 24.58
N GLU A 25 11.55 -2.38 24.75
CA GLU A 25 11.03 -1.07 25.15
C GLU A 25 10.31 -0.35 24.01
N PHE A 26 10.62 -0.66 22.74
CA PHE A 26 9.94 -0.10 21.58
C PHE A 26 8.54 -0.72 21.39
N ILE A 27 8.42 -2.02 21.62
CA ILE A 27 7.21 -2.81 21.32
C ILE A 27 5.93 -2.24 21.96
N PRO A 28 5.90 -1.85 23.25
CA PRO A 28 4.70 -1.28 23.88
C PRO A 28 4.24 0.05 23.28
N ASN A 29 5.08 0.73 22.52
CA ASN A 29 4.71 2.00 21.88
C ASN A 29 4.00 1.81 20.55
N ILE A 30 4.01 0.59 19.97
CA ILE A 30 3.40 0.30 18.67
C ILE A 30 1.86 0.26 18.80
N VAL A 31 1.18 1.07 17.99
CA VAL A 31 -0.29 1.14 17.91
C VAL A 31 -0.84 0.68 16.56
N SER A 32 0.00 0.51 15.54
CA SER A 32 -0.38 -0.11 14.26
C SER A 32 0.83 -0.77 13.62
N VAL A 33 0.58 -1.92 12.99
CA VAL A 33 1.59 -2.69 12.24
C VAL A 33 1.03 -2.95 10.85
N PHE A 34 1.79 -2.59 9.82
CA PHE A 34 1.50 -2.98 8.44
C PHE A 34 2.62 -3.89 7.95
N LYS A 35 2.24 -5.05 7.42
CA LYS A 35 3.17 -6.00 6.85
C LYS A 35 3.46 -5.63 5.39
N ILE A 36 4.72 -5.71 5.00
CA ILE A 36 5.22 -5.49 3.65
C ILE A 36 5.88 -6.78 3.21
N SER A 37 5.45 -7.28 2.06
CA SER A 37 6.04 -8.47 1.43
C SER A 37 6.81 -8.02 0.20
N SER A 38 8.10 -8.36 0.13
CA SER A 38 8.92 -8.22 -1.07
C SER A 38 9.13 -9.58 -1.74
N HIS A 39 9.65 -9.56 -2.97
CA HIS A 39 9.94 -10.76 -3.74
C HIS A 39 10.86 -11.77 -3.03
N ASP A 40 11.89 -11.28 -2.33
CA ASP A 40 12.93 -12.14 -1.77
C ASP A 40 12.48 -12.88 -0.50
N SER A 41 11.18 -12.88 -0.22
CA SER A 41 10.55 -13.43 1.00
C SER A 41 10.97 -12.70 2.28
N ASP A 42 11.70 -11.59 2.15
CA ASP A 42 12.01 -10.70 3.25
C ASP A 42 10.76 -9.96 3.72
N MET A 43 10.54 -10.00 5.03
CA MET A 43 9.41 -9.35 5.66
C MET A 43 9.79 -7.93 6.08
N GLY A 44 9.12 -6.95 5.50
CA GLY A 44 9.15 -5.57 5.95
C GLY A 44 7.95 -5.24 6.82
N PHE A 45 8.09 -4.20 7.62
CA PHE A 45 7.01 -3.68 8.46
C PHE A 45 7.02 -2.16 8.47
N LEU A 46 5.83 -1.58 8.52
CA LEU A 46 5.62 -0.20 8.97
C LEU A 46 4.99 -0.24 10.36
N PHE A 47 5.57 0.51 11.28
CA PHE A 47 5.01 0.71 12.62
C PHE A 47 4.53 2.14 12.75
N ILE A 48 3.37 2.30 13.38
CA ILE A 48 2.92 3.58 13.91
C ILE A 48 2.97 3.47 15.43
N THR A 49 3.55 4.47 16.08
CA THR A 49 3.66 4.53 17.53
C THR A 49 2.63 5.48 18.16
N ASN A 50 2.43 5.37 19.47
CA ASN A 50 1.47 6.17 20.26
C ASN A 50 1.71 7.70 20.20
N ASN A 51 2.88 8.15 19.77
CA ASN A 51 3.23 9.55 19.50
C ASN A 51 3.03 9.96 18.03
N ASN A 52 2.35 9.13 17.22
CA ASN A 52 2.12 9.31 15.78
C ASN A 52 3.41 9.36 14.93
N ALA A 53 4.52 8.82 15.40
CA ALA A 53 5.69 8.60 14.57
C ALA A 53 5.53 7.31 13.74
N THR A 54 6.07 7.31 12.53
CA THR A 54 6.07 6.16 11.61
C THR A 54 7.47 5.62 11.46
N TYR A 55 7.62 4.30 11.50
CA TYR A 55 8.90 3.62 11.40
C TYR A 55 8.88 2.50 10.35
N ALA A 56 9.98 2.32 9.66
CA ALA A 56 10.29 1.17 8.80
C ALA A 56 11.11 0.13 9.57
N TYR A 57 10.81 -1.15 9.35
CA TYR A 57 11.61 -2.26 9.84
C TYR A 57 11.70 -3.35 8.77
N GLY A 58 12.87 -3.98 8.63
CA GLY A 58 13.20 -4.90 7.54
C GLY A 58 14.19 -4.31 6.53
N GLU A 59 15.01 -5.17 5.94
CA GLU A 59 16.16 -4.76 5.11
C GLU A 59 15.74 -4.04 3.83
N GLU A 60 14.81 -4.62 3.07
CA GLU A 60 14.40 -4.09 1.76
C GLU A 60 13.69 -2.74 1.86
N ILE A 61 12.72 -2.58 2.78
CA ILE A 61 12.07 -1.28 2.96
C ILE A 61 13.07 -0.19 3.40
N CYS A 62 14.04 -0.54 4.27
CA CYS A 62 15.07 0.41 4.68
C CYS A 62 15.92 0.83 3.49
N LYS A 63 16.33 -0.13 2.65
CA LYS A 63 17.09 0.12 1.41
C LYS A 63 16.32 1.02 0.44
N TRP A 64 15.03 0.76 0.20
CA TRP A 64 14.19 1.60 -0.68
C TRP A 64 14.03 3.04 -0.17
N LEU A 65 14.26 3.27 1.12
CA LEU A 65 14.14 4.58 1.76
C LEU A 65 15.51 5.20 2.11
N SER A 66 16.63 4.59 1.68
CA SER A 66 17.99 4.97 2.08
C SER A 66 18.19 5.07 3.60
N LEU A 67 17.50 4.20 4.35
CA LEU A 67 17.64 4.02 5.79
C LEU A 67 18.60 2.86 6.06
N GLN A 68 19.33 2.92 7.18
CA GLN A 68 20.17 1.82 7.62
C GLN A 68 19.37 0.87 8.50
N HIS A 69 19.14 -0.36 8.05
CA HIS A 69 18.43 -1.35 8.86
C HIS A 69 19.19 -1.64 10.17
N ASN A 70 18.45 -1.64 11.28
CA ASN A 70 18.93 -2.05 12.59
C ASN A 70 17.94 -3.07 13.17
N PRO A 71 18.37 -4.32 13.45
CA PRO A 71 17.49 -5.36 13.98
C PRO A 71 16.82 -5.01 15.31
N LYS A 72 17.45 -4.14 16.11
CA LYS A 72 16.92 -3.73 17.42
C LYS A 72 16.04 -2.50 17.36
N GLN A 73 16.18 -1.68 16.33
CA GLN A 73 15.58 -0.35 16.30
C GLN A 73 14.98 -0.06 14.92
N PRO A 74 13.64 0.00 14.81
CA PRO A 74 12.98 0.50 13.61
C PRO A 74 13.43 1.93 13.26
N GLN A 75 13.48 2.23 11.97
CA GLN A 75 14.01 3.48 11.44
C GLN A 75 12.89 4.47 11.13
N GLN A 76 12.99 5.70 11.61
CA GLN A 76 11.90 6.67 11.49
C GLN A 76 11.72 7.17 10.04
N ILE A 77 10.46 7.39 9.65
CA ILE A 77 10.06 7.90 8.33
C ILE A 77 9.38 9.27 8.51
N ASP A 78 10.16 10.34 8.44
CA ASP A 78 9.69 11.69 8.79
C ASP A 78 8.54 12.19 7.91
N ILE A 79 8.52 11.84 6.62
CA ILE A 79 7.47 12.28 5.70
C ILE A 79 6.09 11.70 6.04
N LEU A 80 6.03 10.58 6.78
CA LEU A 80 4.78 9.94 7.20
C LEU A 80 4.39 10.27 8.65
N ASN A 81 5.27 10.93 9.43
CA ASN A 81 4.95 11.32 10.80
C ASN A 81 3.69 12.20 10.88
N GLY A 82 2.83 11.92 11.86
CA GLY A 82 1.57 12.62 12.07
C GLY A 82 0.47 12.29 11.06
N LYS A 83 0.74 11.45 10.04
CA LYS A 83 -0.28 10.98 9.10
C LYS A 83 -0.92 9.72 9.63
N LYS A 84 -2.26 9.66 9.56
CA LYS A 84 -2.98 8.45 9.88
C LYS A 84 -3.05 7.55 8.65
N ILE A 85 -2.27 6.47 8.66
CA ILE A 85 -2.31 5.45 7.62
C ILE A 85 -3.52 4.55 7.85
N ILE A 86 -4.33 4.36 6.82
CA ILE A 86 -5.52 3.50 6.86
C ILE A 86 -5.34 2.21 6.05
N GLN A 87 -4.39 2.19 5.11
CA GLN A 87 -4.07 1.02 4.32
C GLN A 87 -2.61 1.07 3.87
N ALA A 88 -1.94 -0.08 3.86
CA ALA A 88 -0.65 -0.23 3.21
C ALA A 88 -0.60 -1.58 2.48
N ASN A 89 -0.15 -1.55 1.23
CA ASN A 89 -0.01 -2.73 0.38
C ASN A 89 1.38 -2.72 -0.27
N SER A 90 1.88 -3.88 -0.66
CA SER A 90 3.16 -3.99 -1.37
C SER A 90 3.00 -4.80 -2.66
N GLY A 91 3.79 -4.44 -3.66
CA GLY A 91 4.05 -5.26 -4.83
C GLY A 91 5.42 -5.93 -4.72
N TYR A 92 6.04 -6.25 -5.85
CA TYR A 92 7.30 -6.98 -5.91
C TYR A 92 8.47 -6.25 -5.22
N ASN A 93 8.59 -4.95 -5.49
CA ASN A 93 9.71 -4.10 -5.09
C ASN A 93 9.24 -2.68 -4.70
N PHE A 94 7.97 -2.54 -4.33
CA PHE A 94 7.38 -1.27 -3.92
C PHE A 94 6.35 -1.45 -2.82
N VAL A 95 6.14 -0.39 -2.04
CA VAL A 95 5.11 -0.27 -1.02
C VAL A 95 4.30 0.99 -1.27
N VAL A 96 3.01 0.89 -1.04
CA VAL A 96 2.04 1.98 -1.20
C VAL A 96 1.28 2.15 0.11
N VAL A 97 1.13 3.40 0.53
CA VAL A 97 0.50 3.80 1.78
C VAL A 97 -0.63 4.77 1.46
N LEU A 98 -1.84 4.46 1.92
CA LEU A 98 -3.01 5.33 1.86
C LEU A 98 -3.27 5.93 3.25
N THR A 99 -3.45 7.24 3.27
CA THR A 99 -3.74 8.00 4.50
C THR A 99 -5.23 8.38 4.59
N ASP A 100 -5.70 8.72 5.79
CA ASP A 100 -7.12 9.04 6.04
C ASP A 100 -7.61 10.33 5.36
N ASP A 101 -6.69 11.21 4.96
CA ASP A 101 -7.00 12.37 4.12
C ASP A 101 -7.11 12.03 2.62
N GLY A 102 -6.94 10.75 2.25
CA GLY A 102 -7.09 10.24 0.89
C GLY A 102 -5.81 10.36 0.04
N ARG A 103 -4.69 10.78 0.64
CA ARG A 103 -3.39 10.83 -0.08
C ARG A 103 -2.70 9.48 -0.11
N VAL A 104 -2.04 9.22 -1.24
CA VAL A 104 -1.32 7.99 -1.50
C VAL A 104 0.17 8.26 -1.70
N TYR A 105 0.99 7.53 -0.95
CA TYR A 105 2.44 7.60 -0.97
C TYR A 105 3.01 6.28 -1.48
N LEU A 106 4.02 6.33 -2.33
CA LEU A 106 4.69 5.16 -2.90
C LEU A 106 6.19 5.23 -2.65
N ALA A 107 6.79 4.14 -2.19
CA ALA A 107 8.23 3.95 -2.12
C ALA A 107 8.63 2.66 -2.83
N SER A 108 9.80 2.65 -3.47
CA SER A 108 10.27 1.53 -4.28
C SER A 108 11.79 1.56 -4.39
N GLY A 109 12.38 0.38 -4.52
CA GLY A 109 13.80 0.21 -4.88
C GLY A 109 14.06 0.23 -6.39
N ASP A 110 13.02 0.33 -7.22
CA ASP A 110 13.14 0.41 -8.67
C ASP A 110 13.01 1.85 -9.15
N SER A 111 13.99 2.28 -9.93
CA SER A 111 14.12 3.64 -10.45
C SER A 111 12.98 4.06 -11.37
N ASN A 112 12.27 3.10 -11.99
CA ASN A 112 11.12 3.42 -12.86
C ASN A 112 10.03 4.17 -12.10
N TRP A 113 9.80 3.84 -10.82
CA TRP A 113 8.79 4.49 -9.96
C TRP A 113 9.16 5.93 -9.54
N GLN A 114 10.39 6.37 -9.80
CA GLN A 114 10.89 7.72 -9.52
C GLN A 114 10.65 8.18 -8.06
N THR A 115 10.78 7.26 -7.11
CA THR A 115 10.58 7.49 -5.67
C THR A 115 11.75 8.22 -5.02
N ASN A 116 12.92 8.22 -5.67
CA ASN A 116 14.14 8.90 -5.23
C ASN A 116 14.53 8.58 -3.78
N ASN A 117 14.51 7.28 -3.45
CA ASN A 117 14.84 6.74 -2.13
C ASN A 117 14.00 7.31 -0.97
N THR A 118 12.75 7.67 -1.23
CA THR A 118 11.81 8.14 -0.21
C THR A 118 10.38 7.76 -0.59
N PHE A 119 9.41 8.09 0.26
CA PHE A 119 8.01 8.04 -0.12
C PHE A 119 7.67 9.23 -1.02
N ARG A 120 7.25 8.96 -2.24
CA ARG A 120 6.72 9.94 -3.19
C ARG A 120 5.21 10.04 -3.02
N LEU A 121 4.68 11.26 -2.91
CA LEU A 121 3.24 11.52 -3.01
C LEU A 121 2.81 11.34 -4.48
N ILE A 122 1.93 10.39 -4.76
CA ILE A 122 1.45 10.10 -6.13
C ILE A 122 0.05 10.63 -6.42
N SER A 123 -0.72 11.00 -5.39
CA SER A 123 -1.99 11.72 -5.58
C SER A 123 -1.74 13.14 -6.08
N ILE A 124 -2.50 13.58 -7.09
CA ILE A 124 -2.34 14.91 -7.70
C ILE A 124 -3.49 15.84 -7.31
N GLY A 125 -3.17 17.13 -7.13
CA GLY A 125 -4.17 18.16 -6.85
C GLY A 125 -5.04 17.87 -5.62
N ASN A 126 -6.35 17.74 -5.84
CA ASN A 126 -7.36 17.49 -4.80
C ASN A 126 -7.88 16.04 -4.80
N ASP A 127 -7.22 15.13 -5.50
CA ASP A 127 -7.62 13.73 -5.56
C ASP A 127 -7.69 13.13 -4.15
N ARG A 128 -8.77 12.40 -3.87
CA ARG A 128 -8.95 11.64 -2.63
C ARG A 128 -9.29 10.20 -2.95
N PHE A 129 -8.41 9.32 -2.53
CA PHE A 129 -8.55 7.88 -2.72
C PHE A 129 -9.10 7.24 -1.44
N GLU A 130 -9.93 6.21 -1.59
CA GLU A 130 -10.49 5.44 -0.48
C GLU A 130 -9.93 4.02 -0.40
N MET A 131 -9.32 3.52 -1.48
CA MET A 131 -8.77 2.18 -1.53
C MET A 131 -7.58 2.12 -2.48
N ILE A 132 -6.60 1.29 -2.11
CA ILE A 132 -5.45 0.93 -2.95
C ILE A 132 -5.40 -0.59 -3.17
N ALA A 133 -4.86 -1.05 -4.29
CA ALA A 133 -4.60 -2.46 -4.54
C ALA A 133 -3.32 -2.64 -5.37
N CYS A 134 -2.34 -3.37 -4.84
CA CYS A 134 -1.07 -3.64 -5.51
C CYS A 134 -1.06 -5.03 -6.13
N GLY A 135 -0.72 -5.12 -7.42
CA GLY A 135 -0.25 -6.34 -8.05
C GLY A 135 1.27 -6.45 -7.97
N GLN A 136 1.88 -7.30 -8.81
CA GLN A 136 3.32 -7.48 -8.78
C GLN A 136 4.09 -6.21 -9.21
N HIS A 137 3.67 -5.60 -10.32
CA HIS A 137 4.32 -4.42 -10.92
C HIS A 137 3.33 -3.28 -11.26
N HIS A 138 2.12 -3.33 -10.71
CA HIS A 138 1.09 -2.32 -10.94
C HIS A 138 0.30 -2.02 -9.66
N LEU A 139 -0.33 -0.86 -9.63
CA LEU A 139 -1.17 -0.35 -8.55
C LEU A 139 -2.48 0.16 -9.14
N LEU A 140 -3.59 -0.16 -8.50
CA LEU A 140 -4.88 0.48 -8.71
C LEU A 140 -5.24 1.35 -7.51
N LEU A 141 -5.88 2.49 -7.79
CA LEU A 141 -6.39 3.42 -6.79
C LEU A 141 -7.85 3.71 -7.09
N LEU A 142 -8.70 3.64 -6.06
CA LEU A 142 -10.13 3.94 -6.17
C LEU A 142 -10.40 5.28 -5.49
N GLN A 143 -10.96 6.23 -6.24
CA GLN A 143 -11.49 7.48 -5.69
C GLN A 143 -12.88 7.27 -5.07
N GLN A 144 -13.26 8.16 -4.16
CA GLN A 144 -14.54 8.12 -3.45
C GLN A 144 -15.75 8.15 -4.40
N GLU A 145 -15.61 8.79 -5.55
CA GLU A 145 -16.62 8.89 -6.60
C GLU A 145 -16.74 7.61 -7.45
N GLY A 146 -15.90 6.60 -7.19
CA GLY A 146 -15.90 5.32 -7.88
C GLY A 146 -15.07 5.29 -9.17
N THR A 147 -14.25 6.32 -9.42
CA THR A 147 -13.28 6.38 -10.53
C THR A 147 -12.02 5.61 -10.16
N VAL A 148 -11.50 4.81 -11.11
CA VAL A 148 -10.28 4.01 -10.90
C VAL A 148 -9.11 4.61 -11.68
N PHE A 149 -8.01 4.79 -10.97
CA PHE A 149 -6.72 5.16 -11.53
C PHE A 149 -5.74 3.99 -11.43
N ALA A 150 -4.75 3.99 -12.31
CA ALA A 150 -3.74 2.96 -12.37
C ALA A 150 -2.33 3.56 -12.54
N LEU A 151 -1.33 2.82 -12.07
CA LEU A 151 0.09 3.14 -12.22
C LEU A 151 0.89 1.84 -12.32
N GLY A 152 1.95 1.83 -13.12
CA GLY A 152 2.92 0.75 -13.27
C GLY A 152 2.94 0.14 -14.66
N GLU A 153 3.35 -1.12 -14.71
CA GLU A 153 3.50 -1.92 -15.94
C GLU A 153 2.15 -2.22 -16.60
N ASN A 154 2.12 -2.24 -17.93
CA ASN A 154 0.92 -2.62 -18.69
C ASN A 154 1.14 -3.63 -19.83
N GLU A 155 2.25 -4.38 -19.84
CA GLU A 155 2.56 -5.34 -20.92
C GLU A 155 1.48 -6.41 -21.14
N TYR A 156 0.70 -6.73 -20.10
CA TYR A 156 -0.38 -7.72 -20.11
C TYR A 156 -1.78 -7.11 -19.92
N GLY A 157 -1.91 -5.78 -19.99
CA GLY A 157 -3.18 -5.08 -19.77
C GLY A 157 -3.58 -4.95 -18.29
N GLN A 158 -2.61 -5.00 -17.38
CA GLN A 158 -2.81 -4.89 -15.92
C GLN A 158 -3.48 -3.58 -15.50
N LEU A 159 -3.24 -2.48 -16.22
CA LEU A 159 -3.86 -1.18 -16.04
C LEU A 159 -5.25 -1.10 -16.71
N THR A 160 -5.90 -2.23 -16.96
CA THR A 160 -7.27 -2.36 -17.52
C THR A 160 -7.36 -2.05 -19.03
N GLY A 161 -6.60 -2.81 -19.83
CA GLY A 161 -6.70 -2.78 -21.30
C GLY A 161 -5.45 -2.22 -21.98
N ASN A 162 -5.62 -1.40 -23.03
CA ASN A 162 -4.52 -0.93 -23.89
C ASN A 162 -3.96 0.45 -23.46
N LEU A 163 -4.03 0.79 -22.18
CA LEU A 163 -3.43 2.02 -21.68
C LEU A 163 -1.90 1.98 -21.83
N PRO A 164 -1.22 3.14 -21.94
CA PRO A 164 0.22 3.15 -21.80
C PRO A 164 0.60 2.74 -20.37
N GLU A 165 1.72 2.05 -20.22
CA GLU A 165 2.38 1.98 -18.92
C GLU A 165 2.81 3.39 -18.47
N SER A 166 2.78 3.64 -17.17
CA SER A 166 3.27 4.87 -16.59
C SER A 166 3.66 4.62 -15.15
N TYR A 167 4.83 5.09 -14.74
CA TYR A 167 5.34 4.94 -13.39
C TYR A 167 5.38 6.27 -12.62
N ASP A 168 5.05 7.37 -13.29
CA ASP A 168 5.14 8.72 -12.77
C ASP A 168 3.86 9.52 -12.81
N GLU A 169 2.89 9.17 -13.65
CA GLU A 169 1.61 9.86 -13.71
C GLU A 169 0.47 8.86 -13.55
N LEU A 170 -0.49 9.18 -12.67
CA LEU A 170 -1.69 8.39 -12.51
C LEU A 170 -2.50 8.40 -13.81
N VAL A 171 -2.81 7.22 -14.32
CA VAL A 171 -3.61 7.05 -15.54
C VAL A 171 -5.05 6.77 -15.14
N ASP A 172 -5.99 7.58 -15.65
CA ASP A 172 -7.42 7.27 -15.55
C ASP A 172 -7.76 6.05 -16.43
N THR A 173 -8.30 5.01 -15.79
CA THR A 173 -8.68 3.77 -16.49
C THR A 173 -9.94 3.91 -17.35
N GLY A 174 -10.70 4.99 -17.17
CA GLY A 174 -12.03 5.17 -17.74
C GLY A 174 -13.12 4.40 -16.98
N LEU A 175 -12.76 3.64 -15.95
CA LEU A 175 -13.71 2.89 -15.13
C LEU A 175 -14.33 3.78 -14.07
N ASN A 176 -15.65 3.67 -13.95
CA ASN A 176 -16.47 4.48 -13.07
C ASN A 176 -17.51 3.60 -12.35
N ASN A 177 -18.09 4.11 -11.25
CA ASN A 177 -19.03 3.37 -10.40
C ASN A 177 -18.45 2.08 -9.79
N VAL A 178 -17.12 2.03 -9.61
CA VAL A 178 -16.44 0.92 -8.95
C VAL A 178 -16.56 1.09 -7.43
N LYS A 179 -16.72 -0.01 -6.70
CA LYS A 179 -16.80 -0.02 -5.23
C LYS A 179 -15.64 -0.74 -4.55
N ILE A 180 -15.02 -1.68 -5.24
CA ILE A 180 -13.96 -2.53 -4.71
C ILE A 180 -12.98 -2.78 -5.84
N ILE A 181 -11.71 -2.54 -5.53
CA ILE A 181 -10.57 -2.90 -6.35
C ILE A 181 -9.77 -3.99 -5.62
N ALA A 182 -9.22 -4.93 -6.35
CA ALA A 182 -8.26 -5.89 -5.84
C ALA A 182 -7.27 -6.25 -6.94
N CYS A 183 -6.04 -6.58 -6.55
CA CYS A 183 -5.00 -7.02 -7.46
C CYS A 183 -4.43 -8.35 -6.96
N GLY A 184 -4.23 -9.27 -7.88
CA GLY A 184 -3.38 -10.44 -7.73
C GLY A 184 -2.05 -10.23 -8.47
N VAL A 185 -1.21 -11.27 -8.45
CA VAL A 185 0.14 -11.26 -9.05
C VAL A 185 0.12 -10.71 -10.49
N ASN A 186 -0.84 -11.14 -11.32
CA ASN A 186 -1.00 -10.73 -12.72
C ASN A 186 -2.43 -10.30 -13.12
N ILE A 187 -3.36 -10.12 -12.16
CA ILE A 187 -4.78 -9.90 -12.46
C ILE A 187 -5.33 -8.78 -11.57
N ALA A 188 -5.94 -7.76 -12.16
CA ALA A 188 -6.82 -6.86 -11.43
C ALA A 188 -8.24 -7.46 -11.38
N LEU A 189 -8.83 -7.59 -10.19
CA LEU A 189 -10.23 -7.94 -9.98
C LEU A 189 -11.01 -6.66 -9.63
N LEU A 190 -12.07 -6.41 -10.38
CA LEU A 190 -12.97 -5.27 -10.21
C LEU A 190 -14.40 -5.79 -10.10
N LEU A 191 -15.12 -5.41 -9.05
CA LEU A 191 -16.50 -5.86 -8.84
C LEU A 191 -17.51 -4.69 -8.98
N PRO A 192 -18.11 -4.48 -10.17
CA PRO A 192 -19.28 -3.62 -10.32
C PRO A 192 -20.59 -4.34 -9.91
N ILE A 193 -21.65 -3.57 -9.61
CA ILE A 193 -22.88 -3.96 -8.86
C ILE A 193 -23.69 -5.14 -9.44
N ARG A 194 -23.39 -5.66 -10.63
CA ARG A 194 -24.06 -6.85 -11.17
C ARG A 194 -23.11 -7.70 -11.98
N MET A 195 -22.63 -8.82 -11.44
CA MET A 195 -22.45 -10.04 -12.23
C MET A 195 -22.18 -11.29 -11.38
N LYS A 196 -22.70 -12.41 -11.89
CA LYS A 196 -22.54 -13.78 -11.38
C LYS A 196 -21.15 -14.31 -11.76
N PHE A 197 -20.56 -15.06 -10.84
CA PHE A 197 -19.27 -15.72 -11.01
C PHE A 197 -19.39 -16.91 -11.98
N ILE A 198 -18.55 -16.96 -13.01
CA ILE A 198 -18.28 -18.18 -13.80
C ILE A 198 -16.75 -18.40 -13.77
N PRO A 199 -16.23 -19.48 -13.17
CA PRO A 199 -14.80 -19.73 -13.12
C PRO A 199 -14.24 -20.06 -14.52
N GLY A 200 -13.15 -19.40 -14.93
CA GLY A 200 -12.30 -19.87 -16.04
C GLY A 200 -12.25 -19.03 -17.33
N ALA A 201 -12.83 -17.84 -17.37
CA ALA A 201 -12.64 -16.90 -18.50
C ALA A 201 -12.50 -15.46 -17.97
N GLY A 202 -11.66 -14.66 -18.64
CA GLY A 202 -11.41 -13.27 -18.28
C GLY A 202 -12.69 -12.45 -18.11
N ILE A 203 -12.60 -11.39 -17.31
CA ILE A 203 -13.71 -10.48 -16.98
C ILE A 203 -14.25 -9.89 -18.29
N ARG A 204 -15.45 -10.30 -18.68
CA ARG A 204 -16.18 -9.67 -19.78
C ARG A 204 -17.16 -8.68 -19.16
N MET A 205 -16.92 -7.39 -19.37
CA MET A 205 -17.91 -6.35 -19.09
C MET A 205 -18.95 -6.42 -20.21
N ASP A 206 -20.16 -6.85 -19.90
CA ASP A 206 -21.29 -6.62 -20.79
C ASP A 206 -21.92 -5.26 -20.41
N SER A 207 -22.05 -4.40 -21.44
CA SER A 207 -22.66 -3.07 -21.41
C SER A 207 -24.14 -3.09 -21.02
#